data_AF-A0A830CVV8-F1
#
_entry.id   AF-A0A830CVV8-F1
#
_cell.length_a   1.000
_cell.length_b   1.000
_cell.length_c   1.000
_cell.angle_alpha   90.00
_cell.angle_beta   90.00
_cell.angle_gamma   90.00
#
_symmetry.space_group_name_H-M   'P 1'
#
loop_
_entity.id
_entity.type
_entity.pdbx_description
1 polymer ?
#
loop_
_entity_poly.entity_id
_entity_poly.type
_entity_poly.pdbx_seq_one_letter_code
_entity_poly.pdbx_strand_id
1 'polypeptide(L)'
;SALPSVTEVRVESFVFPPTAKPPGSAKTLFLGGAGVRGLEIGGKFVKFTAIGVYLEGNAVPSLAVKWKGKSAKELTDSVGFFADIITGPFEKFTKIITIMPLTGQQYSEKVAENCVAYLKAIGKYTVAESEAINKFLQVFKPENFPPGASILFTQSPAGSLTVSSLLYSWHFFFFIFIFK
;
A
#
# COMPACT_ATOMS: atom_id res chain seq x y z
N SER A 1 -18.00 -6.47 -10.87
CA SER A 1 -18.31 -7.39 -9.76
C SER A 1 -18.90 -6.63 -8.60
N ALA A 2 -19.86 -7.19 -7.86
CA ALA A 2 -20.37 -6.59 -6.63
C ALA A 2 -19.25 -6.47 -5.59
N LEU A 3 -19.31 -5.43 -4.75
CA LEU A 3 -18.37 -5.28 -3.64
C LEU A 3 -18.78 -6.22 -2.49
N PRO A 4 -17.80 -6.87 -1.82
CA PRO A 4 -18.10 -7.63 -0.62
C PRO A 4 -18.57 -6.71 0.50
N SER A 5 -19.42 -7.22 1.38
CA SER A 5 -19.80 -6.52 2.61
C SER A 5 -18.65 -6.63 3.62
N VAL A 6 -18.03 -5.50 3.95
CA VAL A 6 -16.96 -5.37 4.94
C VAL A 6 -17.28 -4.21 5.89
N THR A 7 -16.68 -4.19 7.07
CA THR A 7 -16.87 -3.12 8.07
C THR A 7 -15.75 -2.09 8.01
N GLU A 8 -15.99 -0.91 8.61
CA GLU A 8 -14.90 0.05 8.84
C GLU A 8 -13.86 -0.54 9.80
N VAL A 9 -12.63 -0.05 9.70
CA VAL A 9 -11.57 -0.37 10.66
C VAL A 9 -11.03 0.94 11.25
N ARG A 10 -10.90 0.98 12.58
CA ARG A 10 -10.28 2.10 13.28
C ARG A 10 -8.84 1.76 13.63
N VAL A 11 -7.93 2.67 13.30
CA VAL A 11 -6.51 2.58 13.62
C VAL A 11 -6.11 3.88 14.30
N GLU A 12 -5.79 3.81 15.59
CA GLU A 12 -5.72 4.99 16.45
C GLU A 12 -7.02 5.82 16.38
N SER A 13 -6.92 7.13 16.12
CA SER A 13 -8.05 8.04 15.89
C SER A 13 -8.54 8.06 14.43
N PHE A 14 -7.94 7.28 13.53
CA PHE A 14 -8.26 7.31 12.11
C PHE A 14 -9.25 6.21 11.72
N VAL A 15 -10.25 6.59 10.92
CA VAL A 15 -11.26 5.66 10.38
C VAL A 15 -10.91 5.34 8.93
N PHE A 16 -10.80 4.04 8.64
CA PHE A 16 -10.76 3.50 7.29
C PHE A 16 -12.15 2.98 6.93
N PRO A 17 -12.90 3.66 6.04
CA PRO A 17 -14.26 3.25 5.68
C PRO A 17 -14.27 1.89 4.95
N PRO A 18 -15.44 1.22 4.88
CA PRO A 18 -15.59 -0.06 4.17
C PRO A 18 -15.21 0.00 2.69
N THR A 19 -15.31 1.18 2.07
CA THR A 19 -15.04 1.39 0.66
C THR A 19 -14.37 2.74 0.40
N ALA A 20 -13.55 2.82 -0.64
CA ALA A 20 -12.93 4.07 -1.08
C ALA A 20 -12.85 4.17 -2.61
N LYS A 21 -12.80 5.40 -3.13
CA LYS A 21 -12.50 5.70 -4.54
C LYS A 21 -11.04 6.20 -4.66
N PRO A 22 -10.16 5.47 -5.34
CA PRO A 22 -8.75 5.85 -5.47
C PRO A 22 -8.58 7.07 -6.39
N PRO A 23 -7.58 7.93 -6.16
CA PRO A 23 -7.16 8.90 -7.15
C PRO A 23 -6.74 8.21 -8.46
N GLY A 24 -7.16 8.77 -9.60
CA GLY A 24 -6.85 8.21 -10.92
C GLY A 24 -7.67 6.98 -11.31
N SER A 25 -8.71 6.62 -10.55
CA SER A 25 -9.59 5.49 -10.87
C SER A 25 -11.07 5.87 -10.79
N ALA A 26 -11.86 5.31 -11.69
CA ALA A 26 -13.32 5.41 -11.65
C ALA A 26 -13.94 4.33 -10.73
N LYS A 27 -13.14 3.36 -10.24
CA LYS A 27 -13.63 2.22 -9.47
C LYS A 27 -13.82 2.58 -8.00
N THR A 28 -14.73 1.85 -7.36
CA THR A 28 -14.84 1.81 -5.90
C THR A 28 -14.23 0.50 -5.42
N LEU A 29 -13.32 0.57 -4.45
CA LEU A 29 -12.61 -0.58 -3.88
C LEU A 29 -13.09 -0.82 -2.45
N PHE A 30 -13.08 -2.06 -1.98
CA PHE A 30 -13.45 -2.43 -0.62
C PHE A 30 -12.21 -2.51 0.28
N LEU A 31 -12.38 -2.26 1.58
CA LEU A 31 -11.31 -2.37 2.57
C LEU A 31 -10.91 -3.83 2.78
N GLY A 32 -9.69 -4.18 2.40
CA GLY A 32 -9.10 -5.50 2.65
C GLY A 32 -8.47 -5.62 4.03
N GLY A 33 -7.99 -4.51 4.60
CA GLY A 33 -7.45 -4.45 5.96
C GLY A 33 -6.81 -3.11 6.28
N ALA A 34 -6.58 -2.84 7.57
CA ALA A 34 -5.85 -1.67 8.03
C ALA A 34 -5.01 -1.98 9.27
N GLY A 35 -3.93 -1.22 9.50
CA GLY A 35 -3.02 -1.42 10.61
C GLY A 35 -2.04 -0.26 10.82
N VAL A 36 -1.17 -0.39 11.81
CA VAL A 36 -0.13 0.61 12.13
C VAL A 36 1.23 0.19 11.59
N ARG A 37 2.03 1.18 11.20
CA ARG A 37 3.47 1.01 10.98
C ARG A 37 4.23 1.86 11.97
N GLY A 38 5.20 1.25 12.63
CA GLY A 38 6.02 1.89 13.66
C GLY A 38 7.45 1.34 13.69
N LEU A 39 8.24 1.84 14.63
CA LEU A 39 9.58 1.34 14.94
C LEU A 39 9.76 1.19 16.44
N GLU A 40 10.56 0.22 16.87
CA GLU A 40 11.01 0.12 18.25
C GLU A 40 12.10 1.17 18.53
N ILE A 41 11.83 2.09 19.45
CA ILE A 41 12.75 3.15 19.85
C ILE A 41 12.81 3.16 21.38
N GLY A 42 13.98 2.83 21.95
CA GLY A 42 14.16 2.81 23.40
C GLY A 42 13.24 1.83 24.12
N GLY A 43 12.96 0.66 23.52
CA GLY A 43 12.08 -0.36 24.10
C GLY A 43 10.58 -0.03 24.04
N LYS A 44 10.19 0.96 23.24
CA LYS A 44 8.79 1.32 22.98
C LYS A 44 8.51 1.30 21.48
N PHE A 45 7.39 0.70 21.11
CA PHE A 45 6.88 0.75 19.74
C PHE A 45 6.27 2.12 19.43
N VAL A 46 7.01 2.95 18.68
CA VAL A 46 6.58 4.28 18.26
C VAL A 46 5.88 4.18 16.91
N LYS A 47 4.61 4.58 16.85
CA LYS A 47 3.76 4.52 15.65
C LYS A 47 3.99 5.74 14.78
N PHE A 48 4.27 5.54 13.50
CA PHE A 48 4.53 6.62 12.53
C PHE A 48 3.34 6.82 11.58
N THR A 49 2.71 5.73 11.13
CA THR A 49 1.61 5.82 10.18
C THR A 49 0.51 4.79 10.46
N ALA A 50 -0.72 5.14 10.09
CA ALA A 50 -1.83 4.21 9.94
C ALA A 50 -2.02 3.92 8.44
N ILE A 51 -2.23 2.66 8.07
CA ILE A 51 -2.26 2.20 6.68
C ILE A 51 -3.54 1.42 6.45
N GLY A 52 -4.27 1.73 5.39
CA GLY A 52 -5.40 0.95 4.89
C GLY A 52 -5.15 0.46 3.47
N VAL A 53 -5.48 -0.79 3.21
CA VAL A 53 -5.39 -1.43 1.89
C VAL A 53 -6.78 -1.74 1.39
N TYR A 54 -7.07 -1.31 0.18
CA TYR A 54 -8.33 -1.53 -0.51
C TYR A 54 -8.08 -2.33 -1.78
N LEU A 55 -9.01 -3.21 -2.11
CA LEU A 55 -8.93 -4.10 -3.27
C LEU A 55 -10.18 -3.92 -4.14
N GLU A 56 -10.03 -4.08 -5.45
CA GLU A 56 -11.16 -4.12 -6.37
C GLU A 56 -12.05 -5.34 -6.09
N GLY A 57 -13.37 -5.21 -6.29
CA GLY A 57 -14.33 -6.28 -5.98
C GLY A 57 -14.07 -7.62 -6.70
N ASN A 58 -13.41 -7.61 -7.87
CA ASN A 58 -13.01 -8.85 -8.56
C ASN A 58 -11.81 -9.57 -7.89
N ALA A 59 -11.14 -8.95 -6.92
CA ALA A 59 -10.10 -9.61 -6.13
C ALA A 59 -10.63 -10.85 -5.41
N VAL A 60 -11.86 -10.80 -4.88
CA VAL A 60 -12.48 -11.93 -4.17
C VAL A 60 -12.61 -13.17 -5.06
N PRO A 61 -13.32 -13.14 -6.21
CA PRO A 61 -13.39 -14.30 -7.09
C PRO A 61 -12.03 -14.68 -7.67
N SER A 62 -11.11 -13.74 -7.91
CA SER A 62 -9.76 -14.04 -8.38
C SER A 62 -8.95 -14.86 -7.37
N LEU A 63 -8.97 -14.49 -6.09
CA LEU A 63 -8.24 -15.18 -5.03
C LEU A 63 -8.93 -16.48 -4.62
N ALA A 64 -10.26 -16.55 -4.72
CA ALA A 64 -11.05 -17.71 -4.34
C ALA A 64 -10.69 -18.99 -5.12
N VAL A 65 -10.12 -18.87 -6.33
CA VAL A 65 -9.65 -20.03 -7.13
C VAL A 65 -8.67 -20.90 -6.36
N LYS A 66 -7.79 -20.29 -5.55
CA LYS A 66 -6.73 -20.98 -4.81
C LYS A 66 -6.90 -20.95 -3.30
N TRP A 67 -7.50 -19.87 -2.77
CA TRP A 67 -7.48 -19.57 -1.34
C TRP A 67 -8.82 -19.81 -0.63
N LYS A 68 -9.88 -20.17 -1.37
CA LYS A 68 -11.18 -20.46 -0.78
C LYS A 68 -11.10 -21.65 0.18
N GLY A 69 -11.72 -21.51 1.35
CA GLY A 69 -11.76 -22.56 2.38
C GLY A 69 -10.55 -22.58 3.32
N LYS A 70 -9.53 -21.75 3.07
CA LYS A 70 -8.41 -21.56 3.99
C LYS A 70 -8.82 -20.74 5.21
N SER A 71 -8.32 -21.13 6.37
CA SER A 71 -8.50 -20.38 7.61
C SER A 71 -7.71 -19.08 7.60
N ALA A 72 -8.11 -18.11 8.43
CA ALA A 72 -7.39 -16.84 8.56
C ALA A 72 -5.91 -17.06 8.92
N LYS A 73 -5.61 -18.01 9.82
CA LYS A 73 -4.23 -18.35 10.21
C LYS A 73 -3.41 -18.89 9.03
N GLU A 74 -3.97 -19.83 8.26
CA GLU A 74 -3.29 -20.35 7.07
C GLU A 74 -2.99 -19.25 6.05
N LEU A 75 -3.90 -18.28 5.89
CA LEU A 75 -3.70 -17.15 4.99
C LEU A 75 -2.64 -16.17 5.52
N THR A 76 -2.67 -15.85 6.81
CA THR A 76 -1.69 -14.98 7.48
C THR A 76 -0.28 -15.55 7.42
N ASP A 77 -0.12 -16.86 7.54
CA ASP A 77 1.20 -17.51 7.51
C ASP A 77 1.67 -17.79 6.05
N SER A 78 0.85 -17.47 5.04
CA SER A 78 1.15 -17.79 3.63
C SER A 78 1.72 -16.60 2.86
N VAL A 79 3.03 -16.66 2.59
CA VAL A 79 3.70 -15.74 1.64
C VAL A 79 3.04 -15.79 0.25
N GLY A 80 2.57 -16.97 -0.17
CA GLY A 80 1.91 -17.14 -1.47
C GLY A 80 0.58 -16.38 -1.57
N PHE A 81 -0.19 -16.30 -0.47
CA PHE A 81 -1.45 -15.56 -0.44
C PHE A 81 -1.22 -14.07 -0.67
N PHE A 82 -0.26 -13.50 0.05
CA PHE A 82 0.10 -12.09 -0.14
C PHE A 82 0.73 -11.82 -1.51
N ALA A 83 1.52 -12.76 -2.05
CA ALA A 83 2.05 -12.63 -3.41
C ALA A 83 0.92 -12.57 -4.46
N ASP A 84 -0.11 -13.41 -4.32
CA ASP A 84 -1.28 -13.40 -5.19
C ASP A 84 -2.13 -12.13 -5.02
N ILE A 85 -2.21 -11.56 -3.81
CA ILE A 85 -2.81 -10.23 -3.60
C ILE A 85 -2.01 -9.15 -4.35
N ILE A 86 -0.69 -9.12 -4.19
CA ILE A 86 0.18 -8.10 -4.77
C ILE A 86 0.13 -8.14 -6.30
N THR A 87 0.27 -9.35 -6.86
CA THR A 87 0.39 -9.58 -8.31
C THR A 87 -0.94 -9.83 -9.01
N GLY A 88 -2.03 -9.94 -8.27
CA GLY A 88 -3.34 -10.30 -8.81
C GLY A 88 -3.88 -9.32 -9.86
N PRO A 89 -4.72 -9.77 -10.80
CA PRO A 89 -5.21 -8.97 -11.93
C PRO A 89 -6.37 -8.05 -11.55
N PHE A 90 -6.17 -7.26 -10.51
CA PHE A 90 -7.16 -6.35 -9.95
C PHE A 90 -6.47 -5.10 -9.39
N GLU A 91 -7.24 -4.01 -9.31
CA GLU A 91 -6.73 -2.75 -8.79
C GLU A 91 -6.55 -2.81 -7.27
N LYS A 92 -5.54 -2.11 -6.76
CA LYS A 92 -5.29 -1.94 -5.32
C LYS A 92 -5.16 -0.47 -4.99
N PHE A 93 -5.59 -0.09 -3.81
CA PHE A 93 -5.43 1.27 -3.30
C PHE A 93 -4.89 1.23 -1.87
N THR A 94 -3.78 1.92 -1.64
CA THR A 94 -3.23 2.11 -0.31
C THR A 94 -3.41 3.55 0.13
N LYS A 95 -4.03 3.73 1.29
CA LYS A 95 -4.09 5.02 1.99
C LYS A 95 -3.21 4.96 3.21
N ILE A 96 -2.21 5.82 3.27
CA ILE A 96 -1.33 5.99 4.43
C ILE A 96 -1.68 7.32 5.07
N ILE A 97 -1.88 7.32 6.39
CA ILE A 97 -2.14 8.51 7.18
C ILE A 97 -0.99 8.65 8.18
N THR A 98 -0.36 9.82 8.25
CA THR A 98 0.72 10.09 9.19
C THR A 98 0.18 10.29 10.61
N ILE A 99 0.73 9.54 11.58
CA ILE A 99 0.47 9.72 13.02
C ILE A 99 1.46 10.74 13.58
N MET A 100 2.72 10.64 13.16
CA MET A 100 3.79 11.58 13.48
C MET A 100 4.25 12.31 12.22
N PRO A 101 4.80 13.54 12.34
CA PRO A 101 5.30 14.26 11.18
C PRO A 101 6.41 13.48 10.48
N LEU A 102 6.36 13.46 9.15
CA LEU A 102 7.38 12.87 8.29
C LEU A 102 7.68 13.80 7.13
N THR A 103 8.96 14.05 6.85
CA THR A 103 9.31 14.64 5.56
C THR A 103 9.10 13.61 4.46
N GLY A 104 8.82 14.07 3.23
CA GLY A 104 8.69 13.15 2.12
C GLY A 104 10.00 12.40 1.83
N GLN A 105 11.15 13.01 2.10
CA GLN A 105 12.45 12.32 2.08
C GLN A 105 12.49 11.16 3.08
N GLN A 106 12.19 11.39 4.37
CA GLN A 106 12.18 10.33 5.40
C GLN A 106 11.24 9.18 5.04
N TYR A 107 10.05 9.51 4.53
CA TYR A 107 9.08 8.52 4.09
C TYR A 107 9.60 7.72 2.87
N SER A 108 9.99 8.43 1.81
CA SER A 108 10.32 7.82 0.52
C SER A 108 11.63 7.04 0.56
N GLU A 109 12.64 7.47 1.31
CA GLU A 109 13.89 6.72 1.48
C GLU A 109 13.63 5.37 2.15
N LYS A 110 12.81 5.32 3.20
CA LYS A 110 12.50 4.06 3.88
C LYS A 110 11.69 3.11 3.00
N VAL A 111 10.78 3.66 2.18
CA VAL A 111 10.08 2.87 1.17
C VAL A 111 11.09 2.36 0.13
N ALA A 112 11.90 3.24 -0.47
CA ALA A 112 12.86 2.90 -1.52
C ALA A 112 13.91 1.87 -1.07
N GLU A 113 14.43 1.97 0.15
CA GLU A 113 15.37 1.01 0.73
C GLU A 113 14.82 -0.42 0.67
N ASN A 114 13.61 -0.58 1.17
CA ASN A 114 12.85 -1.82 1.15
C ASN A 114 12.66 -2.31 -0.30
N CYS A 115 12.19 -1.42 -1.17
CA CYS A 115 11.97 -1.66 -2.60
C CYS A 115 13.19 -2.26 -3.30
N VAL A 116 14.34 -1.59 -3.16
CA VAL A 116 15.60 -1.98 -3.76
C VAL A 116 16.07 -3.32 -3.19
N ALA A 117 15.96 -3.53 -1.88
CA ALA A 117 16.35 -4.78 -1.24
C ALA A 117 15.58 -5.99 -1.81
N TYR A 118 14.26 -5.87 -1.96
CA TYR A 118 13.46 -6.95 -2.54
C TYR A 118 13.74 -7.15 -4.03
N LEU A 119 13.79 -6.08 -4.82
CA LEU A 119 14.05 -6.20 -6.26
C LEU A 119 15.41 -6.86 -6.52
N LYS A 120 16.43 -6.56 -5.72
CA LYS A 120 17.71 -7.26 -5.75
C LYS A 120 17.58 -8.73 -5.36
N ALA A 121 16.86 -9.03 -4.29
CA ALA A 121 16.66 -10.40 -3.81
C ALA A 121 15.98 -11.31 -4.84
N ILE A 122 15.09 -10.76 -5.68
CA ILE A 122 14.42 -11.52 -6.75
C ILE A 122 15.06 -11.35 -8.13
N GLY A 123 16.24 -10.72 -8.22
CA GLY A 123 16.97 -10.53 -9.48
C GLY A 123 16.29 -9.60 -10.49
N LYS A 124 15.41 -8.69 -10.05
CA LYS A 124 14.66 -7.75 -10.89
C LYS A 124 15.08 -6.28 -10.72
N TYR A 125 16.24 -6.02 -10.11
CA TYR A 125 16.76 -4.65 -9.98
C TYR A 125 17.58 -4.28 -11.22
N THR A 126 16.93 -3.77 -12.25
CA THR A 126 17.58 -3.32 -13.49
C THR A 126 17.75 -1.79 -13.51
N VAL A 127 18.28 -1.27 -14.61
CA VAL A 127 18.39 0.19 -14.85
C VAL A 127 17.02 0.86 -14.78
N ALA A 128 15.99 0.24 -15.37
CA ALA A 128 14.64 0.79 -15.37
C ALA A 128 14.06 0.91 -13.95
N GLU A 129 14.24 -0.10 -13.09
CA GLU A 129 13.82 -0.02 -11.70
C GLU A 129 14.61 1.03 -10.92
N SER A 130 15.93 1.15 -11.16
CA SER A 130 16.74 2.18 -10.52
C SER A 130 16.27 3.59 -10.88
N GLU A 131 15.92 3.84 -12.15
CA GLU A 131 15.37 5.11 -12.62
C GLU A 131 13.99 5.39 -12.02
N ALA A 132 13.13 4.38 -11.93
CA ALA A 132 11.81 4.49 -11.29
C ALA A 132 11.94 4.84 -9.79
N ILE A 133 12.88 4.21 -9.08
CA ILE A 133 13.18 4.53 -7.67
C ILE A 133 13.69 5.97 -7.53
N ASN A 134 14.60 6.41 -8.39
CA ASN A 134 15.08 7.79 -8.37
C ASN A 134 13.94 8.79 -8.61
N LYS A 135 13.05 8.52 -9.58
CA LYS A 135 11.89 9.37 -9.85
C LYS A 135 10.93 9.42 -8.66
N PHE A 136 10.69 8.28 -8.01
CA PHE A 136 9.89 8.20 -6.78
C PHE A 136 10.49 9.08 -5.67
N LEU A 137 11.79 8.99 -5.42
CA LEU A 137 12.47 9.83 -4.42
C LEU A 137 12.34 11.33 -4.73
N GLN A 138 12.50 11.73 -6.01
CA GLN A 138 12.37 13.14 -6.40
C GLN A 138 10.97 13.69 -6.16
N VAL A 139 9.92 12.89 -6.36
CA VAL A 139 8.53 13.30 -6.19
C VAL A 139 8.21 13.62 -4.73
N PHE A 140 8.80 12.86 -3.81
CA PHE A 140 8.60 13.07 -2.38
C PHE A 140 9.58 14.07 -1.77
N LYS A 141 10.67 14.43 -2.45
CA LYS A 141 11.68 15.37 -1.94
C LYS A 141 11.11 16.72 -1.46
N PRO A 142 10.19 17.40 -2.17
CA PRO A 142 9.63 18.66 -1.71
C PRO A 142 8.47 18.51 -0.72
N GLU A 143 7.99 17.28 -0.47
CA GLU A 143 6.78 17.05 0.32
C GLU A 143 7.07 17.04 1.82
N ASN A 144 6.09 17.44 2.61
CA ASN A 144 6.10 17.30 4.06
C ASN A 144 4.73 16.83 4.54
N PHE A 145 4.71 15.87 5.46
CA PHE A 145 3.50 15.21 5.92
C PHE A 145 3.30 15.48 7.42
N PRO A 146 2.58 16.55 7.81
CA PRO A 146 2.18 16.75 9.19
C PRO A 146 1.26 15.61 9.67
N PRO A 147 1.05 15.42 10.98
CA PRO A 147 0.07 14.46 11.48
C PRO A 147 -1.32 14.63 10.84
N GLY A 148 -1.92 13.52 10.41
CA GLY A 148 -3.20 13.47 9.70
C GLY A 148 -3.08 13.63 8.18
N ALA A 149 -1.93 14.03 7.64
CA ALA A 149 -1.70 14.06 6.20
C ALA A 149 -1.79 12.66 5.59
N SER A 150 -2.21 12.58 4.33
CA SER A 150 -2.39 11.31 3.63
C SER A 150 -1.51 11.19 2.40
N ILE A 151 -0.97 9.99 2.20
CA ILE A 151 -0.26 9.55 1.00
C ILE A 151 -1.08 8.43 0.36
N LEU A 152 -1.38 8.59 -0.92
CA LEU A 152 -2.34 7.78 -1.65
C LEU A 152 -1.63 7.06 -2.79
N PHE A 153 -1.81 5.73 -2.88
CA PHE A 153 -1.23 4.90 -3.93
C PHE A 153 -2.31 4.08 -4.60
N THR A 154 -2.53 4.29 -5.90
CA THR A 154 -3.46 3.47 -6.71
C THR A 154 -2.66 2.59 -7.66
N GLN A 155 -2.73 1.28 -7.52
CA GLN A 155 -2.03 0.34 -8.38
C GLN A 155 -2.99 -0.26 -9.40
N SER A 156 -2.72 -0.01 -10.67
CA SER A 156 -3.38 -0.63 -11.81
C SER A 156 -2.89 -2.07 -12.00
N PRO A 157 -3.76 -3.01 -12.40
CA PRO A 157 -3.34 -4.34 -12.81
C PRO A 157 -2.38 -4.34 -14.03
N ALA A 158 -2.34 -3.24 -14.80
CA ALA A 158 -1.39 -3.06 -15.91
C ALA A 158 0.03 -2.69 -15.44
N GLY A 159 0.27 -2.61 -14.12
CA GLY A 159 1.58 -2.32 -13.52
C GLY A 159 1.79 -0.86 -13.15
N SER A 160 0.94 0.06 -13.60
CA SER A 160 1.05 1.47 -13.22
C SER A 160 0.63 1.72 -11.76
N LEU A 161 1.16 2.78 -11.16
CA LEU A 161 1.00 3.23 -9.79
C LEU A 161 0.74 4.72 -9.78
N THR A 162 -0.47 5.15 -9.49
CA THR A 162 -0.77 6.56 -9.27
C THR A 162 -0.40 6.94 -7.85
N VAL A 163 0.42 7.98 -7.66
CA VAL A 163 0.77 8.57 -6.37
C VAL A 163 0.05 9.89 -6.23
N SER A 164 -0.65 10.09 -5.13
CA SER A 164 -1.24 11.39 -4.80
C SER A 164 -0.99 11.75 -3.34
N SER A 165 -0.58 12.99 -3.10
CA SER A 165 -0.75 13.68 -1.81
C SER A 165 -1.93 14.64 -1.97
N LEU A 166 -2.49 15.18 -0.88
CA LEU A 166 -3.61 16.14 -0.93
C LEU A 166 -3.31 17.45 -1.72
N LEU A 167 -2.18 17.52 -2.44
CA LEU A 167 -1.77 18.62 -3.29
C LEU A 167 -1.51 18.24 -4.77
N TYR A 168 -1.20 16.98 -5.14
CA TYR A 168 -0.90 16.60 -6.55
C TYR A 168 -1.18 15.10 -6.85
N SER A 169 -1.35 14.72 -8.13
CA SER A 169 -1.54 13.33 -8.61
C SER A 169 -0.56 13.00 -9.75
N TRP A 170 0.11 11.85 -9.67
CA TRP A 170 1.23 11.41 -10.54
C TRP A 170 1.14 9.92 -10.89
N HIS A 171 1.77 9.40 -11.95
CA HIS A 171 1.77 7.97 -12.33
C HIS A 171 3.21 7.35 -12.37
N PHE A 172 3.37 6.13 -11.86
CA PHE A 172 4.61 5.37 -11.59
C PHE A 172 4.42 3.86 -11.81
N PHE A 173 5.37 3.01 -11.43
CA PHE A 173 5.23 1.55 -11.31
C PHE A 173 5.77 1.16 -9.94
N PHE A 174 4.95 0.66 -9.00
CA PHE A 174 5.44 0.11 -7.72
C PHE A 174 4.35 -0.58 -6.89
N PHE A 175 4.59 -1.79 -6.33
CA PHE A 175 4.19 -2.15 -4.95
C PHE A 175 4.68 -3.54 -4.49
N ILE A 176 5.47 -3.62 -3.39
CA ILE A 176 5.78 -4.86 -2.62
C ILE A 176 6.05 -4.57 -1.12
N PHE A 177 5.32 -3.70 -0.38
CA PHE A 177 5.77 -3.36 1.00
C PHE A 177 4.74 -3.15 2.11
N ILE A 178 3.50 -3.62 1.97
CA ILE A 178 2.51 -3.56 3.08
C ILE A 178 2.45 -4.86 3.90
N PHE A 179 3.06 -5.96 3.44
CA PHE A 179 2.86 -7.28 4.04
C PHE A 179 4.11 -7.89 4.69
N LYS A 180 4.94 -7.10 5.37
CA LYS A 180 5.99 -7.65 6.24
C LYS A 180 6.05 -6.91 7.56
#